data_AF-A0A2V8CI71-F1
#
_entry.id   AF-A0A2V8CI71-F1
#
_cell.length_a   1.000
_cell.length_b   1.000
_cell.length_c   1.000
_cell.angle_alpha   90.00
_cell.angle_beta   90.00
_cell.angle_gamma   90.00
#
_symmetry.space_group_name_H-M   'P 1'
#
loop_
_entity.id
_entity.type
_entity.pdbx_description
1 polymer ?
#
loop_
_entity_poly.entity_id
_entity_poly.type
_entity_poly.pdbx_seq_one_letter_code
_entity_poly.pdbx_strand_id
1 'polypeptide(L)'
;MNRHQRANDKGFGRAAGPDAVDRAERCFAAAGYVMTREPSDWVLPSEMHALQRELIGGWAEAAAEIAPEESSMIQSWRVRRQDHVAQNRSRIVVGHDDLGGWIR
;
A
#
# COMPACT_ATOMS: atom_id res chain seq x y z
N MET A 1 -2.74 -11.08 2.16
CA MET A 1 -2.07 -9.82 1.84
C MET A 1 -2.87 -8.67 2.48
N ASN A 2 -2.24 -7.65 3.07
CA ASN A 2 -2.85 -6.50 3.77
C ASN A 2 -3.64 -6.74 5.08
N ARG A 3 -3.38 -7.85 5.79
CA ARG A 3 -4.03 -8.09 7.10
C ARG A 3 -3.74 -7.00 8.14
N HIS A 4 -2.54 -6.44 8.17
CA HIS A 4 -2.20 -5.32 9.06
C HIS A 4 -3.06 -4.06 8.81
N GLN A 5 -3.42 -3.78 7.56
CA GLN A 5 -4.30 -2.66 7.21
C GLN A 5 -5.76 -2.87 7.63
N ARG A 6 -6.14 -4.07 8.08
CA ARG A 6 -7.51 -4.41 8.55
C ARG A 6 -7.56 -4.78 10.05
N ALA A 7 -6.40 -4.91 10.69
CA ALA A 7 -6.26 -5.33 12.07
C ALA A 7 -6.36 -4.15 13.06
N ASN A 8 -5.98 -2.95 12.63
CA ASN A 8 -6.03 -1.75 13.48
C ASN A 8 -7.34 -0.98 13.29
N ASP A 9 -8.03 -0.72 14.39
CA ASP A 9 -9.09 0.27 14.47
C ASP A 9 -8.46 1.67 14.43
N LYS A 10 -8.78 2.46 13.41
CA LYS A 10 -8.26 3.84 13.26
C LYS A 10 -9.16 4.88 13.94
N GLY A 11 -9.95 4.47 14.95
CA GLY A 11 -10.88 5.33 15.70
C GLY A 11 -12.28 5.42 15.08
N PHE A 12 -12.55 4.68 14.00
CA PHE A 12 -13.83 4.65 13.29
C PHE A 12 -14.27 3.23 12.91
N GLY A 13 -13.72 2.22 13.61
CA GLY A 13 -13.87 0.81 13.29
C GLY A 13 -12.71 0.25 12.46
N ARG A 14 -12.85 -1.01 12.05
CA ARG A 14 -11.81 -1.72 11.28
C ARG A 14 -11.49 -0.96 10.00
N ALA A 15 -10.21 -0.68 9.78
CA ALA A 15 -9.77 -0.06 8.55
C ALA A 15 -10.15 -0.93 7.32
N ALA A 16 -10.69 -0.28 6.29
CA ALA A 16 -11.12 -0.94 5.05
C ALA A 16 -9.94 -1.53 4.24
N GLY A 17 -8.73 -1.05 4.50
CA GLY A 17 -7.51 -1.49 3.82
C GLY A 17 -7.63 -1.32 2.30
N PRO A 18 -7.33 -2.35 1.49
CA PRO A 18 -7.37 -2.24 0.03
C PRO A 18 -8.78 -1.96 -0.53
N ASP A 19 -9.84 -2.21 0.25
CA ASP A 19 -11.22 -1.99 -0.20
C ASP A 19 -11.68 -0.54 0.05
N ALA A 20 -10.78 0.33 0.51
CA ALA A 20 -11.11 1.70 0.92
C ALA A 20 -11.71 2.53 -0.21
N VAL A 21 -11.13 2.46 -1.41
CA VAL A 21 -11.59 3.23 -2.59
C VAL A 21 -13.00 2.79 -2.97
N ASP A 22 -13.21 1.48 -3.14
CA ASP A 22 -14.51 0.90 -3.44
C ASP A 22 -15.58 1.26 -2.39
N ARG A 23 -15.18 1.28 -1.11
CA ARG A 23 -16.09 1.64 -0.02
C ARG A 23 -16.43 3.13 -0.05
N ALA A 24 -15.44 3.99 -0.26
CA ALA A 24 -15.64 5.44 -0.33
C ALA A 24 -16.54 5.81 -1.51
N GLU A 25 -16.28 5.27 -2.70
CA GLU A 25 -17.08 5.52 -3.91
C GLU A 25 -18.55 5.16 -3.68
N ARG A 26 -18.84 3.97 -3.15
CA ARG A 26 -20.22 3.54 -2.83
C ARG A 26 -20.90 4.47 -1.81
N CYS A 27 -20.18 4.88 -0.77
CA CYS A 27 -20.75 5.74 0.27
C CYS A 27 -21.06 7.14 -0.27
N PHE A 28 -20.16 7.76 -1.04
CA PHE A 28 -20.39 9.08 -1.62
C PHE A 28 -21.47 9.06 -2.70
N ALA A 29 -21.50 8.03 -3.55
CA ALA A 29 -22.58 7.85 -4.52
C ALA A 29 -23.95 7.74 -3.85
N ALA A 30 -24.05 6.97 -2.75
CA ALA A 30 -25.28 6.87 -1.96
C ALA A 30 -25.69 8.20 -1.30
N ALA A 31 -24.74 9.11 -1.06
CA ALA A 31 -24.99 10.46 -0.57
C ALA A 31 -25.32 11.48 -1.68
N GLY A 32 -25.44 11.05 -2.94
CA GLY A 32 -25.85 11.89 -4.07
C GLY A 32 -24.70 12.54 -4.85
N TYR A 33 -23.45 12.17 -4.57
CA TYR A 33 -22.30 12.63 -5.35
C TYR A 33 -22.20 11.87 -6.68
N VAL A 34 -21.79 12.58 -7.73
CA VAL A 34 -21.26 11.95 -8.94
C VAL A 34 -19.78 11.71 -8.72
N MET A 35 -19.34 10.46 -8.90
CA MET A 35 -17.98 10.03 -8.59
C MET A 35 -17.19 9.73 -9.88
N THR A 36 -15.90 10.02 -9.86
CA THR A 36 -14.92 9.58 -10.85
C THR A 36 -13.74 8.93 -10.15
N ARG A 37 -13.28 7.82 -10.71
CA ARG A 37 -12.10 7.09 -10.24
C ARG A 37 -11.07 7.05 -11.37
N GLU A 38 -9.83 7.38 -11.06
CA GLU A 38 -8.71 7.22 -11.99
C GLU A 38 -7.54 6.47 -11.34
N PRO A 39 -6.90 5.53 -12.05
CA PRO A 39 -5.66 4.91 -11.58
C PRO A 39 -4.54 5.94 -11.42
N SER A 40 -3.87 5.93 -10.27
CA SER A 40 -2.86 6.92 -9.87
C SER A 40 -1.62 6.26 -9.26
N ASP A 41 -1.20 5.12 -9.83
CA ASP A 41 -0.08 4.30 -9.37
C ASP A 41 1.16 5.11 -8.97
N TRP A 42 1.67 4.82 -7.77
CA TRP A 42 2.93 5.41 -7.32
C TRP A 42 4.10 4.62 -7.90
N VAL A 43 4.85 5.27 -8.77
CA VAL A 43 6.02 4.68 -9.43
C VAL A 43 7.29 5.21 -8.78
N LEU A 44 8.09 4.30 -8.23
CA LEU A 44 9.43 4.59 -7.76
C LEU A 44 10.44 3.95 -8.71
N PRO A 45 11.06 4.74 -9.60
CA PRO A 45 12.11 4.25 -10.47
C PRO A 45 13.42 4.05 -9.70
N SER A 46 14.42 3.45 -10.35
CA SER A 46 15.70 3.02 -9.76
C SER A 46 16.44 4.13 -9.00
N GLU A 47 16.29 5.37 -9.44
CA GLU A 47 17.00 6.53 -8.92
C GLU A 47 16.52 6.89 -7.51
N MET A 48 15.28 6.53 -7.16
CA MET A 48 14.67 6.76 -5.83
C MET A 48 15.10 5.73 -4.78
N HIS A 49 16.36 5.29 -4.81
CA HIS A 49 16.92 4.23 -3.98
C HIS A 49 16.69 4.42 -2.47
N ALA A 50 16.77 5.65 -1.96
CA ALA A 50 16.51 5.95 -0.55
C ALA A 50 15.06 5.60 -0.17
N LEU A 51 14.08 6.12 -0.92
CA LEU A 51 12.66 5.86 -0.67
C LEU A 51 12.29 4.38 -0.88
N GLN A 52 12.89 3.72 -1.89
CA GLN A 52 12.67 2.29 -2.08
C GLN A 52 13.15 1.46 -0.89
N ARG A 53 14.30 1.80 -0.28
CA ARG A 53 14.81 1.11 0.92
C ARG A 53 13.88 1.27 2.11
N GLU A 54 13.37 2.46 2.35
CA GLU A 54 12.41 2.72 3.42
C GLU A 54 11.13 1.92 3.23
N LEU A 55 10.56 1.90 2.01
CA LEU A 55 9.36 1.11 1.72
C LEU A 55 9.58 -0.39 1.92
N ILE A 56 10.69 -0.94 1.41
CA ILE A 56 11.03 -2.36 1.58
C ILE A 56 11.20 -2.69 3.08
N GLY A 57 11.87 -1.82 3.83
CA GLY A 57 12.05 -1.96 5.27
C GLY A 57 10.72 -2.01 6.02
N GLY A 58 9.88 -0.99 5.81
CA GLY A 58 8.56 -0.90 6.44
C GLY A 58 7.64 -2.07 6.07
N TRP A 59 7.68 -2.56 4.83
CA TRP A 59 6.93 -3.76 4.44
C TRP A 59 7.43 -5.03 5.12
N ALA A 60 8.75 -5.20 5.25
CA ALA A 60 9.32 -6.35 5.95
C ALA A 60 8.92 -6.35 7.43
N GLU A 61 8.98 -5.19 8.09
CA GLU A 61 8.60 -5.02 9.48
C GLU A 61 7.11 -5.31 9.70
N ALA A 62 6.23 -4.68 8.91
CA ALA A 62 4.79 -4.93 8.98
C ALA A 62 4.42 -6.39 8.66
N ALA A 63 5.14 -7.06 7.75
CA ALA A 63 4.91 -8.46 7.45
C ALA A 63 5.33 -9.36 8.62
N ALA A 64 6.48 -9.08 9.24
CA ALA A 64 6.99 -9.86 10.38
C ALA A 64 6.12 -9.70 11.63
N GLU A 65 5.48 -8.55 11.83
CA GLU A 65 4.48 -8.36 12.89
C GLU A 65 3.23 -9.25 12.69
N ILE A 66 2.83 -9.50 11.44
CA ILE A 66 1.63 -10.32 11.13
C ILE A 66 1.95 -11.82 11.19
N ALA A 67 3.12 -12.21 10.72
CA ALA A 67 3.56 -13.60 10.56
C ALA A 67 4.95 -13.79 11.16
N PRO A 68 5.09 -13.68 12.51
CA PRO A 68 6.39 -13.78 13.17
C PRO A 68 7.08 -15.13 12.92
N GLU A 69 6.31 -16.20 12.70
CA GLU A 69 6.81 -17.52 12.31
C GLU A 69 7.52 -17.53 10.95
N GLU A 70 7.20 -16.60 10.05
CA GLU A 70 7.83 -16.45 8.73
C GLU A 70 9.00 -15.47 8.71
N SER A 71 9.43 -14.94 9.88
CA SER A 71 10.45 -13.87 9.98
C SER A 71 11.72 -14.15 9.17
N SER A 72 12.24 -15.37 9.18
CA SER A 72 13.44 -15.75 8.41
C SER A 72 13.23 -15.61 6.89
N MET A 73 12.04 -15.98 6.40
CA MET A 73 11.69 -15.86 4.99
C MET A 73 11.52 -14.39 4.61
N ILE A 74 10.87 -13.60 5.47
CA ILE A 74 10.65 -12.16 5.27
C ILE A 74 11.98 -11.40 5.24
N GLN A 75 12.91 -11.72 6.14
CA GLN A 75 14.24 -11.12 6.13
C GLN A 75 15.05 -11.50 4.89
N SER A 76 14.98 -12.76 4.46
CA SER A 76 15.62 -13.20 3.21
C SER A 76 15.06 -12.46 1.99
N TRP A 77 13.75 -12.17 1.98
CA TRP A 77 13.13 -11.31 0.96
C TRP A 77 13.62 -9.87 1.04
N ARG A 78 13.68 -9.27 2.26
CA ARG A 78 14.17 -7.90 2.48
C ARG A 78 15.58 -7.73 1.92
N VAL A 79 16.51 -8.63 2.28
CA VAL A 79 17.91 -8.59 1.80
C VAL A 79 17.98 -8.64 0.28
N ARG A 80 17.33 -9.62 -0.36
CA ARG A 80 17.32 -9.71 -1.84
C ARG A 80 16.78 -8.45 -2.50
N ARG A 81 15.73 -7.84 -1.95
CA ARG A 81 15.15 -6.61 -2.52
C ARG A 81 16.07 -5.42 -2.31
N GLN A 82 16.76 -5.32 -1.18
CA GLN A 82 17.76 -4.28 -0.93
C GLN A 82 18.96 -4.42 -1.89
N ASP A 83 19.39 -5.64 -2.19
CA ASP A 83 20.43 -5.88 -3.20
C ASP A 83 20.02 -5.41 -4.60
N HIS A 84 18.75 -5.63 -5.00
CA HIS A 84 18.24 -5.10 -6.25
C HIS A 84 18.24 -3.57 -6.29
N VAL A 85 17.94 -2.91 -5.18
CA VAL A 85 18.02 -1.44 -5.06
C VAL A 85 19.47 -0.99 -5.18
N ALA A 86 20.40 -1.63 -4.46
CA ALA A 86 21.83 -1.31 -4.52
C ALA A 86 22.44 -1.47 -5.91
N GLN A 87 21.92 -2.42 -6.70
CA GLN A 87 22.35 -2.67 -8.08
C GLN A 87 21.59 -1.82 -9.12
N ASN A 88 20.73 -0.88 -8.70
CA ASN A 88 19.88 -0.07 -9.59
C ASN A 88 18.98 -0.90 -10.52
N ARG A 89 18.56 -2.10 -10.08
CA ARG A 89 17.67 -3.01 -10.84
C ARG A 89 16.24 -3.06 -10.29
N SER A 90 15.96 -2.30 -9.24
CA SER A 90 14.64 -2.26 -8.60
C SER A 90 13.79 -1.12 -9.14
N ARG A 91 12.56 -1.46 -9.54
CA ARG A 91 11.45 -0.53 -9.75
C ARG A 91 10.29 -1.00 -8.88
N ILE A 92 9.67 -0.07 -8.16
CA ILE A 92 8.50 -0.35 -7.32
C ILE A 92 7.29 0.37 -7.92
N VAL A 93 6.18 -0.33 -7.99
CA VAL A 93 4.86 0.24 -8.30
C VAL A 93 3.95 -0.12 -7.15
N VAL A 94 3.33 0.89 -6.55
CA VAL A 94 2.27 0.71 -5.56
C VAL A 94 0.96 1.14 -6.22
N GLY A 95 0.05 0.18 -6.39
CA GLY A 95 -1.24 0.44 -7.01
C GLY A 95 -2.03 1.46 -6.20
N HIS A 96 -2.54 2.49 -6.87
CA HIS A 96 -3.36 3.52 -6.24
C HIS A 96 -4.49 3.97 -7.18
N ASP A 97 -5.56 4.48 -6.58
CA ASP A 97 -6.69 5.05 -7.29
C ASP A 97 -7.08 6.36 -6.61
N ASP A 98 -7.19 7.41 -7.42
CA ASP A 98 -7.72 8.69 -6.98
C ASP A 98 -9.23 8.71 -7.16
N LEU A 99 -9.94 9.23 -6.15
CA LEU A 99 -11.39 9.36 -6.17
C LEU A 99 -11.76 10.84 -6.10
N GLY A 100 -12.43 11.33 -7.14
CA GLY A 100 -13.01 12.67 -7.23
C GLY A 100 -14.54 12.60 -7.16
N GLY A 101 -15.18 13.58 -6.51
CA GLY A 101 -16.63 13.61 -6.43
C GLY A 101 -17.20 15.01 -6.26
N TRP A 102 -18.38 15.25 -6.85
CA TRP A 102 -19.08 16.53 -6.75
C TRP A 102 -20.60 16.34 -6.69
N ILE A 103 -21.28 17.32 -6.11
CA ILE A 103 -22.74 17.42 -6.08
C ILE A 103 -23.18 18.29 -7.27
N ARG A 104 -24.29 17.92 -7.91
CA ARG A 104 -24.94 18.76 -8.94
C ARG A 104 -25.81 19.84 -8.33
#